data_AF-A0A6P1DPJ0-F1
#
_entry.id   AF-A0A6P1DPJ0-F1
#
_cell.length_a   1.000
_cell.length_b   1.000
_cell.length_c   1.000
_cell.angle_alpha   90.00
_cell.angle_beta   90.00
_cell.angle_gamma   90.00
#
_symmetry.space_group_name_H-M   'P 1'
#
loop_
_entity.id
_entity.type
_entity.pdbx_description
1 polymer ?
#
loop_
_entity_poly.entity_id
_entity_poly.type
_entity_poly.pdbx_seq_one_letter_code
_entity_poly.pdbx_strand_id
1 'polypeptide(L)'
;MSDAPFDLVDTKESFTDTDWFETCRKTQTPYVVVRSGEARADVLWDFVTLPPSCDTALRADFAALERNARAIFERFAVDDSYLRVKPTMICFDHLPVDDAKRAAQELYGLIASYLPSRQRISRRPGPVTKFKGQKVHDINLGKQAQTAMAKRRLWVENNGLSASVA
;
A
#
# COMPACT_ATOMS: atom_id res chain seq x y z
N MET A 1 1.33 -3.31 -24.31
CA MET A 1 1.12 -3.65 -22.89
C MET A 1 1.37 -2.37 -22.11
N SER A 2 0.41 -1.93 -21.29
CA SER A 2 0.51 -0.68 -20.55
C SER A 2 1.64 -0.79 -19.52
N ASP A 3 2.47 0.23 -19.36
CA ASP A 3 3.61 0.29 -18.42
C ASP A 3 3.14 0.52 -16.95
N ALA A 4 1.87 0.20 -16.67
CA ALA A 4 1.24 0.44 -15.39
C ALA A 4 1.52 -0.73 -14.43
N PRO A 5 1.79 -0.47 -13.13
CA PRO A 5 2.08 -1.52 -12.15
C PRO A 5 0.84 -2.29 -11.67
N PHE A 6 -0.27 -2.23 -12.42
CA PHE A 6 -1.55 -2.83 -12.07
C PHE A 6 -2.24 -3.35 -13.34
N ASP A 7 -3.12 -4.33 -13.14
CA ASP A 7 -3.96 -4.84 -14.22
C ASP A 7 -5.23 -4.00 -14.38
N LEU A 8 -5.73 -3.85 -15.61
CA LEU A 8 -7.00 -3.20 -15.88
C LEU A 8 -7.95 -4.22 -16.52
N VAL A 9 -9.00 -4.59 -15.80
CA VAL A 9 -9.93 -5.65 -16.21
C VAL A 9 -11.35 -5.08 -16.30
N ASP A 10 -12.11 -5.42 -17.34
CA ASP A 10 -13.52 -5.04 -17.41
C ASP A 10 -14.32 -5.82 -16.35
N THR A 11 -15.19 -5.13 -15.63
CA THR A 11 -16.13 -5.75 -14.67
C THR A 11 -16.98 -6.89 -15.25
N LYS A 12 -17.25 -6.87 -16.56
CA LYS A 12 -18.03 -7.89 -17.29
C LYS A 12 -17.24 -9.16 -17.58
N GLU A 13 -15.91 -9.12 -17.51
CA GLU A 13 -15.07 -10.29 -17.72
C GLU A 13 -14.90 -11.08 -16.42
N SER A 14 -14.96 -12.41 -16.53
CA SER A 14 -14.58 -13.30 -15.45
C SER A 14 -13.08 -13.16 -15.20
N PHE A 15 -12.70 -12.99 -13.93
CA PHE A 15 -11.29 -12.92 -13.53
C PHE A 15 -10.58 -14.21 -13.97
N THR A 16 -9.67 -14.08 -14.93
CA THR A 16 -8.79 -15.16 -15.43
C THR A 16 -7.35 -14.82 -15.05
N ASP A 17 -6.51 -15.84 -14.84
CA ASP A 17 -5.09 -15.63 -14.55
C ASP A 17 -4.45 -14.87 -15.71
N THR A 18 -4.10 -13.60 -15.48
CA THR A 18 -3.48 -12.75 -16.48
C THR A 18 -1.97 -12.93 -16.50
N ASP A 19 -1.33 -12.59 -17.62
CA ASP A 19 0.14 -12.57 -17.72
C ASP A 19 0.78 -11.69 -16.62
N TRP A 20 0.06 -10.65 -16.17
CA TRP A 20 0.51 -9.77 -15.10
C TRP A 20 0.43 -10.43 -13.73
N PHE A 21 -0.63 -11.19 -13.44
CA PHE A 21 -0.72 -11.99 -12.22
C PHE A 21 0.44 -12.99 -12.12
N GLU A 22 0.69 -13.73 -13.21
CA GLU A 22 1.79 -14.69 -13.29
C GLU A 22 3.16 -14.02 -13.12
N THR A 23 3.33 -12.83 -13.67
CA THR A 23 4.55 -12.02 -13.50
C THR A 23 4.73 -11.60 -12.04
N CYS A 24 3.69 -11.08 -11.40
CA CYS A 24 3.73 -10.67 -9.98
C CYS A 24 4.02 -11.87 -9.07
N ARG A 25 3.40 -13.02 -9.34
CA ARG A 25 3.66 -14.26 -8.59
C ARG A 25 5.11 -14.73 -8.72
N LYS A 26 5.68 -14.72 -9.94
CA LYS A 26 7.08 -15.10 -10.19
C LYS A 26 8.08 -14.13 -9.58
N THR A 27 7.78 -12.84 -9.61
CA THR A 27 8.67 -11.78 -9.12
C THR A 27 8.44 -11.44 -7.65
N GLN A 28 7.41 -12.04 -7.03
CA GLN A 28 7.00 -11.82 -5.66
C GLN A 28 6.70 -10.34 -5.36
N THR A 29 6.03 -9.68 -6.29
CA THR A 29 5.61 -8.27 -6.20
C THR A 29 4.11 -8.16 -5.99
N PRO A 30 3.59 -7.01 -5.52
CA PRO A 30 2.16 -6.83 -5.31
C PRO A 30 1.42 -6.93 -6.64
N TYR A 31 0.31 -7.66 -6.63
CA TYR A 31 -0.63 -7.67 -7.75
C TYR A 31 -1.85 -6.83 -7.39
N VAL A 32 -1.97 -5.66 -8.02
CA VAL A 32 -3.08 -4.74 -7.87
C VAL A 32 -3.90 -4.76 -9.15
N VAL A 33 -5.23 -4.77 -9.02
CA VAL A 33 -6.18 -4.80 -10.14
C VAL A 33 -7.12 -3.63 -10.05
N VAL A 34 -7.36 -2.97 -11.17
CA VAL A 34 -8.45 -2.04 -11.37
C VAL A 34 -9.53 -2.76 -12.18
N ARG A 35 -10.68 -3.04 -11.55
CA ARG A 35 -11.86 -3.57 -12.23
C ARG A 35 -12.74 -2.41 -12.66
N SER A 36 -12.75 -2.08 -13.94
CA SER A 36 -13.49 -0.94 -14.47
C SER A 36 -14.85 -1.33 -15.04
N GLY A 37 -15.91 -0.64 -14.61
CA GLY A 37 -17.18 -0.52 -15.34
C GLY A 37 -17.19 0.73 -16.21
N GLU A 38 -18.38 1.21 -16.59
CA GLU A 38 -18.51 2.36 -17.51
C GLU A 38 -17.97 3.68 -16.93
N ALA A 39 -18.30 4.00 -15.68
CA ALA A 39 -17.91 5.27 -15.04
C ALA A 39 -17.19 5.09 -13.69
N ARG A 40 -17.25 3.88 -13.13
CA ARG A 40 -16.71 3.54 -11.82
C ARG A 40 -15.79 2.34 -11.93
N ALA A 41 -14.84 2.26 -11.01
CA ALA A 41 -13.93 1.15 -10.92
C ALA A 41 -13.62 0.80 -9.46
N ASP A 42 -13.30 -0.46 -9.25
CA ASP A 42 -12.83 -0.99 -7.98
C ASP A 42 -11.33 -1.25 -8.07
N VAL A 43 -10.60 -0.91 -7.02
CA VAL A 43 -9.18 -1.25 -6.86
C VAL A 43 -9.05 -2.36 -5.86
N LEU A 44 -8.41 -3.46 -6.25
CA LEU A 44 -8.25 -4.64 -5.42
C LEU A 44 -6.78 -5.03 -5.30
N TRP A 45 -6.40 -5.41 -4.09
CA TRP A 45 -5.14 -6.08 -3.81
C TRP A 45 -5.39 -7.26 -2.87
N ASP A 46 -4.71 -8.38 -3.14
CA ASP A 46 -4.63 -9.56 -2.28
C ASP A 46 -3.15 -9.95 -2.09
N PHE A 47 -2.86 -10.51 -0.92
CA PHE A 47 -1.56 -11.02 -0.53
C PHE A 47 -1.05 -12.19 -1.39
N VAL A 48 -1.90 -12.89 -2.15
CA VAL A 48 -1.60 -14.14 -2.88
C VAL A 48 -0.30 -14.17 -3.70
N THR A 49 0.20 -13.03 -4.18
CA THR A 49 1.45 -12.94 -4.98
C THR A 49 2.71 -12.67 -4.15
N LEU A 50 2.57 -12.38 -2.86
CA LEU A 50 3.66 -11.99 -1.98
C LEU A 50 4.33 -13.19 -1.30
N PRO A 51 5.61 -13.07 -0.88
CA PRO A 51 6.28 -14.13 -0.15
C PRO A 51 5.69 -14.25 1.28
N PRO A 52 5.61 -15.46 1.87
CA PRO A 52 4.99 -15.67 3.19
C PRO A 52 5.55 -14.79 4.32
N SER A 53 6.82 -14.40 4.25
CA SER A 53 7.44 -13.49 5.22
C SER A 53 6.77 -12.11 5.29
N CYS A 54 6.11 -11.67 4.21
CA CYS A 54 5.37 -10.40 4.21
C CYS A 54 4.09 -10.45 5.05
N ASP A 55 3.45 -11.62 5.19
CA ASP A 55 2.17 -11.74 5.92
C ASP A 55 2.36 -11.37 7.40
N THR A 56 3.45 -11.84 7.99
CA THR A 56 3.81 -11.49 9.37
C THR A 56 4.05 -10.00 9.53
N ALA A 57 4.75 -9.36 8.58
CA ALA A 57 5.03 -7.92 8.63
C ALA A 57 3.74 -7.09 8.50
N LEU A 58 2.88 -7.43 7.53
CA LEU A 58 1.60 -6.74 7.31
C LEU A 58 0.65 -6.89 8.51
N ARG A 59 0.62 -8.06 9.15
CA ARG A 59 -0.20 -8.28 10.36
C ARG A 59 0.35 -7.52 11.57
N ALA A 60 1.68 -7.52 11.75
CA ALA A 60 2.31 -6.82 12.86
C ALA A 60 2.12 -5.30 12.76
N ASP A 61 2.12 -4.76 11.55
CA ASP A 61 1.96 -3.31 11.28
C ASP A 61 0.58 -2.94 10.71
N PHE A 62 -0.44 -3.77 10.98
CA PHE A 62 -1.76 -3.63 10.36
C PHE A 62 -2.40 -2.26 10.62
N ALA A 63 -2.23 -1.69 11.81
CA ALA A 63 -2.77 -0.37 12.14
C ALA A 63 -2.15 0.74 11.27
N ALA A 64 -0.86 0.65 10.92
CA ALA A 64 -0.23 1.60 10.02
C ALA A 64 -0.65 1.35 8.56
N LEU A 65 -0.72 0.09 8.15
CA LEU A 65 -1.24 -0.31 6.83
C LEU A 65 -2.65 0.26 6.62
N GLU A 66 -3.57 0.04 7.56
CA GLU A 66 -4.94 0.53 7.49
C GLU A 66 -4.98 2.05 7.40
N ARG A 67 -4.25 2.75 8.28
CA ARG A 67 -4.19 4.22 8.26
C ARG A 67 -3.68 4.75 6.91
N ASN A 68 -2.64 4.15 6.36
CA ASN A 68 -2.04 4.59 5.09
C ASN A 68 -2.96 4.27 3.90
N ALA A 69 -3.58 3.09 3.89
CA ALA A 69 -4.55 2.69 2.87
C ALA A 69 -5.79 3.60 2.89
N ARG A 70 -6.29 3.94 4.09
CA ARG A 70 -7.37 4.90 4.27
C ARG A 70 -7.00 6.29 3.76
N ALA A 71 -5.79 6.76 4.05
CA ALA A 71 -5.33 8.04 3.54
C ALA A 71 -5.25 8.07 2.01
N ILE A 72 -4.86 6.96 1.35
CA ILE A 72 -4.93 6.82 -0.11
C ILE A 72 -6.38 6.93 -0.57
N PHE A 73 -7.27 6.11 -0.01
CA PHE A 73 -8.69 6.09 -0.37
C PHE A 73 -9.32 7.49 -0.24
N GLU A 74 -9.12 8.19 0.87
CA GLU A 74 -9.72 9.51 1.12
C GLU A 74 -9.29 10.60 0.12
N ARG A 75 -8.15 10.45 -0.57
CA ARG A 75 -7.75 11.40 -1.64
C ARG A 75 -8.57 11.26 -2.91
N PHE A 76 -9.15 10.09 -3.14
CA PHE A 76 -9.80 9.71 -4.40
C PHE A 76 -11.29 9.39 -4.23
N ALA A 77 -11.74 9.21 -2.99
CA ALA A 77 -13.11 8.83 -2.66
C ALA A 77 -14.13 9.91 -3.05
N VAL A 78 -15.30 9.46 -3.47
CA VAL A 78 -16.52 10.26 -3.58
C VAL A 78 -17.58 9.71 -2.61
N ASP A 79 -18.75 10.35 -2.54
CA ASP A 79 -19.81 10.01 -1.57
C ASP A 79 -20.22 8.53 -1.57
N ASP A 80 -20.23 7.89 -2.75
CA ASP A 80 -20.61 6.47 -2.91
C ASP A 80 -19.42 5.50 -2.89
N SER A 81 -18.21 5.97 -2.55
CA SER A 81 -17.03 5.11 -2.48
C SER A 81 -16.93 4.38 -1.15
N TYR A 82 -16.39 3.16 -1.17
CA TYR A 82 -16.23 2.34 0.05
C TYR A 82 -14.81 1.81 0.21
N LEU A 83 -14.38 1.68 1.46
CA LEU A 83 -13.07 1.15 1.83
C LEU A 83 -13.23 -0.13 2.63
N ARG A 84 -12.55 -1.19 2.19
CA ARG A 84 -12.34 -2.41 3.00
C ARG A 84 -10.86 -2.65 3.17
N VAL A 85 -10.40 -2.78 4.41
CA VAL A 85 -9.01 -3.11 4.74
C VAL A 85 -8.99 -4.33 5.66
N LYS A 86 -8.24 -5.34 5.25
CA LYS A 86 -7.83 -6.49 6.06
C LYS A 86 -6.31 -6.67 5.92
N PRO A 87 -5.65 -7.41 6.83
CA PRO A 87 -4.19 -7.57 6.76
C PRO A 87 -3.68 -8.11 5.42
N THR A 88 -4.47 -8.93 4.73
CA THR A 88 -4.10 -9.61 3.48
C THR A 88 -4.92 -9.16 2.27
N MET A 89 -5.77 -8.15 2.41
CA MET A 89 -6.66 -7.72 1.33
C MET A 89 -7.09 -6.27 1.52
N ILE A 90 -7.02 -5.48 0.45
CA ILE A 90 -7.50 -4.10 0.44
C ILE A 90 -8.39 -3.90 -0.79
N CYS A 91 -9.55 -3.28 -0.58
CA CYS A 91 -10.46 -2.89 -1.66
C CYS A 91 -10.84 -1.42 -1.52
N PHE A 92 -10.73 -0.68 -2.62
CA PHE A 92 -11.35 0.63 -2.81
C PHE A 92 -12.46 0.45 -3.83
N ASP A 93 -13.72 0.51 -3.40
CA ASP A 93 -14.85 0.30 -4.29
C ASP A 93 -15.43 1.63 -4.78
N HIS A 94 -15.99 1.62 -5.99
CA HIS A 94 -16.75 2.73 -6.55
C HIS A 94 -15.97 4.05 -6.69
N LEU A 95 -14.69 4.00 -7.08
CA LEU A 95 -13.92 5.19 -7.44
C LEU A 95 -14.23 5.61 -8.90
N PRO A 96 -14.14 6.90 -9.27
CA PRO A 96 -14.04 7.29 -10.68
C PRO A 96 -12.89 6.53 -11.36
N VAL A 97 -13.06 6.10 -12.62
CA VAL A 97 -12.08 5.23 -13.31
C VAL A 97 -10.65 5.79 -13.30
N ASP A 98 -10.48 7.09 -13.56
CA ASP A 98 -9.15 7.70 -13.57
C ASP A 98 -8.54 7.86 -12.17
N ASP A 99 -9.39 8.07 -11.16
CA ASP A 99 -8.98 8.06 -9.76
C ASP A 99 -8.59 6.67 -9.28
N ALA A 100 -9.31 5.63 -9.72
CA ALA A 100 -9.00 4.24 -9.41
C ALA A 100 -7.60 3.85 -9.92
N LYS A 101 -7.22 4.28 -11.13
CA LYS A 101 -5.87 4.06 -11.68
C LYS A 101 -4.78 4.70 -10.82
N ARG A 102 -5.00 5.94 -10.37
CA ARG A 102 -4.06 6.65 -9.49
C ARG A 102 -3.98 5.98 -8.12
N ALA A 103 -5.13 5.63 -7.54
CA ALA A 103 -5.22 4.92 -6.27
C ALA A 103 -4.54 3.54 -6.35
N ALA A 104 -4.65 2.82 -7.46
CA ALA A 104 -3.97 1.55 -7.68
C ALA A 104 -2.45 1.68 -7.70
N GLN A 105 -1.93 2.73 -8.34
CA GLN A 105 -0.50 3.01 -8.33
C GLN A 105 0.01 3.34 -6.92
N GLU A 106 -0.73 4.15 -6.16
CA GLU A 106 -0.38 4.47 -4.78
C GLU A 106 -0.47 3.24 -3.85
N LEU A 107 -1.51 2.41 -4.03
CA LEU A 107 -1.68 1.17 -3.29
C LEU A 107 -0.54 0.19 -3.58
N TYR A 108 -0.14 0.04 -4.83
CA TYR A 108 1.03 -0.76 -5.20
C TYR A 108 2.28 -0.28 -4.44
N GLY A 109 2.54 1.03 -4.42
CA GLY A 109 3.67 1.63 -3.72
C GLY A 109 3.64 1.36 -2.20
N LEU A 110 2.45 1.46 -1.59
CA LEU A 110 2.25 1.12 -0.18
C LEU A 110 2.60 -0.34 0.09
N ILE A 111 2.05 -1.29 -0.66
CA ILE A 111 2.31 -2.72 -0.43
C ILE A 111 3.77 -3.07 -0.74
N ALA A 112 4.35 -2.50 -1.79
CA ALA A 112 5.74 -2.73 -2.15
C ALA A 112 6.72 -2.34 -1.02
N SER A 113 6.34 -1.40 -0.15
CA SER A 113 7.15 -1.00 1.01
C SER A 113 7.26 -2.09 2.09
N TYR A 114 6.33 -3.06 2.10
CA TYR A 114 6.35 -4.21 3.01
C TYR A 114 7.14 -5.41 2.46
N LEU A 115 7.61 -5.34 1.21
CA LEU A 115 8.47 -6.38 0.68
C LEU A 115 9.81 -6.37 1.43
N PRO A 116 10.39 -7.56 1.70
CA PRO A 116 11.74 -7.61 2.20
C PRO A 116 12.62 -6.85 1.22
N SER A 117 13.28 -5.79 1.71
CA SER A 117 14.35 -5.16 0.96
C SER A 117 15.24 -6.29 0.46
N ARG A 118 15.44 -6.41 -0.86
CA ARG A 118 16.46 -7.33 -1.39
C ARG A 118 17.69 -7.01 -0.59
N GLN A 119 18.03 -7.86 0.37
CA GLN A 119 19.30 -7.74 1.07
C GLN A 119 20.28 -7.87 -0.08
N ARG A 120 20.87 -6.73 -0.48
CA ARG A 120 22.07 -6.72 -1.27
C ARG A 120 22.98 -7.63 -0.48
N ILE A 121 23.15 -8.85 -0.98
CA ILE A 121 24.13 -9.80 -0.48
C ILE A 121 25.36 -8.94 -0.23
N SER A 122 25.73 -8.87 1.04
CA SER A 122 26.84 -8.09 1.55
C SER A 122 27.99 -8.21 0.55
N ARG A 123 28.27 -7.13 -0.19
CA ARG A 123 29.59 -6.95 -0.77
C ARG A 123 30.50 -6.93 0.44
N ARG A 124 31.19 -8.06 0.68
CA ARG A 124 32.25 -8.20 1.69
C ARG A 124 33.02 -6.88 1.74
N PRO A 125 33.22 -6.27 2.93
CA PRO A 125 34.13 -5.15 3.04
C PRO A 125 35.52 -5.68 2.69
N GLY A 126 36.00 -5.34 1.49
CA GLY A 126 37.41 -5.47 1.15
C GLY A 126 38.24 -4.64 2.13
N PRO A 127 39.49 -5.05 2.40
CA PRO A 127 40.30 -4.43 3.44
C PRO A 127 40.51 -2.94 3.17
N VAL A 128 40.30 -2.18 4.25
CA VAL A 128 40.38 -0.72 4.33
C VAL A 128 41.80 -0.26 3.99
N THR A 129 41.97 0.41 2.84
CA THR A 129 43.15 1.24 2.58
C THR A 129 42.89 2.62 3.16
N LYS A 130 43.68 2.97 4.19
CA LYS A 130 43.65 4.25 4.89
C LYS A 130 43.97 5.39 3.91
N PHE A 131 42.99 6.23 3.60
CA PHE A 131 43.26 7.57 3.08
C PHE A 131 43.14 8.60 4.20
N LYS A 132 44.26 9.26 4.45
CA LYS A 132 44.43 10.37 5.39
C LYS A 132 43.87 11.65 4.77
N GLY A 133 43.04 12.33 5.56
CA GLY A 133 42.88 13.79 5.56
C GLY A 133 41.87 14.36 4.55
N GLN A 134 40.81 15.00 5.05
CA GLN A 134 40.78 16.46 5.11
C GLN A 134 39.62 16.93 6.00
N LYS A 135 39.91 17.98 6.76
CA LYS A 135 39.10 18.62 7.80
C LYS A 135 38.40 19.81 7.17
N VAL A 136 37.07 19.91 7.19
CA VAL A 136 36.36 21.16 6.87
C VAL A 136 35.07 21.29 7.69
N HIS A 137 35.14 22.23 8.63
CA HIS A 137 34.15 23.13 9.23
C HIS A 137 32.70 22.73 9.55
N ASP A 138 32.37 22.99 10.82
CA ASP A 138 31.05 23.24 11.42
C ASP A 138 30.19 24.24 10.64
N ILE A 139 28.89 23.98 10.54
CA ILE A 139 27.84 25.01 10.68
C ILE A 139 26.60 24.40 11.35
N ASN A 140 26.26 24.93 12.52
CA ASN A 140 24.98 24.78 13.20
C ASN A 140 23.95 25.78 12.62
N LEU A 141 22.73 25.31 12.35
CA LEU A 141 21.47 26.09 12.25
C LEU A 141 20.37 25.01 12.37
N GLY A 142 19.37 25.01 13.23
CA GLY A 142 18.61 26.08 13.87
C GLY A 142 17.18 25.54 14.07
N LYS A 143 16.79 25.40 15.34
CA LYS A 143 15.46 25.24 15.97
C LYS A 143 14.16 25.27 15.13
N GLN A 144 13.31 24.28 15.42
CA GLN A 144 11.86 24.31 15.81
C GLN A 144 10.87 25.33 15.23
N ALA A 145 9.69 24.82 14.80
CA ALA A 145 8.33 25.06 15.36
C ALA A 145 7.27 24.45 14.40
N GLN A 146 6.45 23.46 14.80
CA GLN A 146 5.12 23.55 15.45
C GLN A 146 4.04 24.36 14.70
N THR A 147 2.99 23.67 14.25
CA THR A 147 1.52 23.95 14.20
C THR A 147 0.92 23.30 12.94
N ALA A 148 -0.28 22.72 12.87
CA ALA A 148 -1.48 22.84 13.70
C ALA A 148 -2.29 21.52 13.71
N MET A 149 -2.92 21.22 14.85
CA MET A 149 -3.99 20.23 14.99
C MET A 149 -5.29 20.77 14.38
N ALA A 150 -5.95 19.96 13.55
CA ALA A 150 -7.36 20.14 13.23
C ALA A 150 -8.16 18.94 13.72
N LYS A 151 -8.93 19.17 14.78
CA LYS A 151 -9.96 18.26 15.33
C LYS A 151 -10.93 17.85 14.22
N ARG A 152 -11.02 16.55 13.91
CA ARG A 152 -12.20 15.97 13.27
C ARG A 152 -12.69 14.79 14.10
N ARG A 153 -14.00 14.78 14.30
CA ARG A 153 -14.74 13.94 15.24
C ARG A 153 -14.57 12.47 14.85
N LEU A 154 -13.94 11.70 15.73
CA LEU A 154 -13.88 10.25 15.69
C LEU A 154 -15.27 9.73 16.11
N TRP A 155 -16.01 9.16 15.18
CA TRP A 155 -17.14 8.30 15.55
C TRP A 155 -16.57 6.89 15.79
N VAL A 156 -16.51 6.52 17.07
CA VAL A 156 -16.25 5.14 17.51
C VAL A 156 -17.60 4.44 17.53
N GLU A 157 -17.83 3.50 16.64
CA GLU A 157 -18.90 2.53 16.84
C GLU A 157 -18.45 1.59 17.97
N ASN A 158 -19.11 1.72 19.11
CA ASN A 158 -19.02 0.77 20.21
C ASN A 158 -19.52 -0.59 19.72
N ASN A 159 -18.64 -1.59 19.72
CA ASN A 159 -19.01 -2.99 19.67
C ASN A 159 -19.83 -3.34 20.92
N GLY A 160 -21.14 -3.22 20.80
CA GLY A 160 -22.09 -3.86 21.72
C GLY A 160 -22.00 -5.37 21.55
N LEU A 161 -21.19 -6.00 22.39
CA LEU A 161 -21.35 -7.40 22.78
C LEU A 161 -22.79 -7.58 23.28
N SER A 162 -23.69 -8.06 22.42
CA SER A 162 -24.93 -8.68 22.89
C SER A 162 -24.61 -10.14 23.17
N ALA A 163 -24.09 -10.38 24.38
CA ALA A 163 -24.27 -11.67 25.02
C ALA A 163 -25.72 -11.74 25.51
N SER A 164 -26.52 -12.65 24.97
CA SER A 164 -27.71 -13.11 25.66
C SER A 164 -27.75 -14.63 25.62
N VAL A 165 -27.52 -15.18 26.81
CA VAL A 165 -27.89 -16.51 27.25
C VAL A 165 -29.41 -16.53 27.43
N ALA A 166 -30.09 -17.54 26.88
CA ALA A 166 -31.26 -18.21 27.45
C ALA A 166 -31.56 -19.45 26.59
#